data_AF-A0AAX0V9E1-F1
#
_entry.id   AF-A0AAX0V9E1-F1
#
_cell.length_a   1.000
_cell.length_b   1.000
_cell.length_c   1.000
_cell.angle_alpha   90.00
_cell.angle_beta   90.00
_cell.angle_gamma   90.00
#
_symmetry.space_group_name_H-M   'P 1'
#
loop_
_entity.id
_entity.type
_entity.pdbx_description
1 polymer ?
#
loop_
_entity_poly.entity_id
_entity_poly.type
_entity_poly.pdbx_seq_one_letter_code
_entity_poly.pdbx_strand_id
1 'polypeptide(L)'
;MSAKVAGTIMYKTKQGQYDFLVQKQADTDYKMLSTHKNSDQTPLAAVLNAIKATIKIDVNELRLINLANINLEGENVSFFVFQWSEHPAEFYDEQLQIIAESGYRFANPSEITELLDKLEVTGVPHLN
;
A
#
# COMPACT_ATOMS: atom_id res chain seq x y z
N MET A 1 14.36 6.90 -17.58
CA MET A 1 12.98 7.29 -17.20
C MET A 1 12.70 6.68 -15.84
N SER A 2 12.14 7.47 -14.93
CA SER A 2 11.62 6.97 -13.64
C SER A 2 10.25 6.35 -13.91
N ALA A 3 9.98 5.17 -13.33
CA ALA A 3 8.69 4.50 -13.46
C ALA A 3 7.92 4.61 -12.15
N LYS A 4 6.62 4.93 -12.23
CA LYS A 4 5.72 4.99 -11.08
C LYS A 4 5.46 3.56 -10.56
N VAL A 5 5.45 3.43 -9.24
CA VAL A 5 5.23 2.18 -8.51
C VAL A 5 4.25 2.46 -7.38
N ALA A 6 3.34 1.54 -7.11
CA ALA A 6 2.37 1.69 -6.04
C ALA A 6 2.31 0.46 -5.14
N GLY A 7 1.74 0.63 -3.96
CA GLY A 7 1.49 -0.48 -3.07
C GLY A 7 0.53 -0.16 -1.94
N THR A 8 0.13 -1.21 -1.24
CA THR A 8 -0.68 -1.15 -0.03
C THR A 8 -0.20 -2.19 0.96
N ILE A 9 -0.53 -1.97 2.23
CA ILE A 9 -0.32 -2.91 3.32
C ILE A 9 -1.70 -3.33 3.79
N MET A 10 -1.91 -4.62 4.01
CA MET A 10 -3.07 -5.14 4.70
C MET A 10 -2.66 -5.67 6.08
N TYR A 11 -3.52 -5.44 7.06
CA TYR A 11 -3.40 -6.07 8.36
C TYR A 11 -4.75 -6.63 8.79
N LYS A 12 -4.72 -7.62 9.68
CA LYS A 12 -5.92 -8.26 10.18
C LYS A 12 -6.44 -7.48 11.39
N THR A 13 -7.65 -6.95 11.28
CA THR A 13 -8.31 -6.22 12.35
C THR A 13 -8.72 -7.15 13.50
N LYS A 14 -9.09 -6.58 14.65
CA LYS A 14 -9.58 -7.33 15.82
C LYS A 14 -10.85 -8.15 15.48
N GLN A 15 -11.61 -7.71 14.48
CA GLN A 15 -12.81 -8.37 13.95
C GLN A 15 -12.48 -9.50 12.95
N GLY A 16 -11.20 -9.74 12.66
CA GLY A 16 -10.74 -10.76 11.72
C GLY A 16 -10.87 -10.37 10.24
N GLN A 17 -11.20 -9.10 9.95
CA GLN A 17 -11.26 -8.55 8.61
C GLN A 17 -9.89 -8.03 8.19
N TYR A 18 -9.69 -7.76 6.89
CA TYR A 18 -8.49 -7.11 6.39
C TYR A 18 -8.80 -5.70 5.93
N ASP A 19 -8.09 -4.73 6.50
CA ASP A 19 -8.12 -3.35 6.05
C ASP A 19 -6.84 -3.02 5.29
N PHE A 20 -6.92 -2.04 4.40
CA PHE A 20 -5.88 -1.68 3.44
C PHE A 20 -5.34 -0.28 3.71
N LEU A 21 -4.02 -0.13 3.68
CA LEU A 21 -3.35 1.14 3.83
C LEU A 21 -3.65 2.03 2.62
N VAL A 22 -4.20 3.20 2.90
CA VAL A 22 -4.51 4.24 1.94
C VAL A 22 -4.07 5.60 2.47
N GLN A 23 -3.76 6.51 1.56
CA GLN A 23 -3.56 7.92 1.87
C GLN A 23 -4.90 8.64 1.76
N LYS A 24 -5.33 9.31 2.83
CA LYS A 24 -6.52 10.14 2.78
C LYS A 24 -6.21 11.43 2.01
N GLN A 25 -7.05 11.78 1.05
CA GLN A 25 -6.99 13.07 0.34
C GLN A 25 -8.05 14.04 0.91
N ALA A 26 -8.39 15.09 0.16
CA ALA A 26 -9.55 15.91 0.49
C ALA A 26 -10.85 15.08 0.42
N ASP A 27 -11.79 15.37 1.30
CA ASP A 27 -13.10 14.72 1.40
C ASP A 27 -13.04 13.18 1.56
N THR A 28 -13.67 12.44 0.65
CA THR A 28 -13.80 10.97 0.66
C THR A 28 -12.81 10.28 -0.28
N ASP A 29 -11.91 11.03 -0.92
CA ASP A 29 -10.97 10.47 -1.88
C ASP A 29 -9.80 9.78 -1.19
N TYR A 30 -9.46 8.60 -1.70
CA TYR A 30 -8.32 7.81 -1.26
C TYR A 30 -7.34 7.59 -2.40
N LYS A 31 -6.06 7.50 -2.05
CA LYS A 31 -5.00 7.07 -2.98
C LYS A 31 -4.19 5.94 -2.37
N MET A 32 -3.71 5.05 -3.23
CA MET A 32 -2.68 4.08 -2.83
C MET A 32 -1.35 4.80 -2.59
N LEU A 33 -0.52 4.24 -1.70
CA LEU A 33 0.85 4.70 -1.58
C LEU A 33 1.54 4.52 -2.94
N SER A 34 2.11 5.58 -3.48
CA SER A 34 2.82 5.55 -4.75
C SER A 34 4.10 6.36 -4.66
N THR A 35 5.08 5.94 -5.46
CA THR A 35 6.41 6.54 -5.52
C THR A 35 7.00 6.35 -6.91
N HIS A 36 8.13 6.99 -7.15
CA HIS A 36 8.90 6.88 -8.38
C HIS A 36 10.15 6.06 -8.11
N LYS A 37 10.43 5.06 -8.96
CA LYS A 37 11.69 4.32 -8.87
C LYS A 37 12.83 5.12 -9.50
N ASN A 38 13.97 5.14 -8.83
CA ASN A 38 15.23 5.61 -9.43
C ASN A 38 15.78 4.54 -10.39
N SER A 39 16.77 4.90 -11.23
CA SER A 39 17.37 3.97 -12.21
C SER A 39 17.96 2.73 -11.55
N ASP A 40 18.51 2.89 -10.34
CA ASP A 40 19.31 1.86 -9.67
C ASP A 40 18.49 1.03 -8.68
N GLN A 41 17.17 1.21 -8.67
CA GLN A 41 16.25 0.52 -7.76
C GLN A 41 15.23 -0.32 -8.51
N THR A 42 14.98 -1.53 -7.98
CA THR A 42 13.84 -2.34 -8.39
C THR A 42 12.54 -1.66 -7.94
N PRO A 43 11.40 -1.91 -8.61
CA PRO A 43 10.10 -1.41 -8.18
C PRO A 43 9.77 -1.77 -6.72
N LEU A 44 10.07 -3.01 -6.32
CA LEU A 44 9.89 -3.48 -4.95
C LEU A 44 10.73 -2.67 -3.94
N ALA A 45 12.00 -2.44 -4.25
CA ALA A 45 12.86 -1.63 -3.38
C ALA A 45 12.34 -0.19 -3.25
N ALA A 46 11.85 0.40 -4.34
CA ALA A 46 11.29 1.74 -4.32
C ALA A 46 10.06 1.83 -3.39
N VAL A 47 9.12 0.88 -3.48
CA VAL A 47 7.91 0.90 -2.65
C VAL A 47 8.21 0.63 -1.17
N LEU A 48 9.12 -0.30 -0.86
CA LEU A 48 9.54 -0.57 0.52
C LEU A 48 10.26 0.63 1.14
N ASN A 49 11.12 1.31 0.37
CA ASN A 49 11.78 2.53 0.82
C ASN A 49 10.77 3.65 1.09
N ALA A 50 9.75 3.80 0.23
CA ALA A 50 8.68 4.76 0.46
C ALA A 50 7.89 4.43 1.74
N ILE A 51 7.49 3.18 1.94
CA ILE A 51 6.81 2.72 3.17
C ILE A 51 7.65 3.04 4.42
N LYS A 52 8.94 2.70 4.39
CA LYS A 52 9.87 2.96 5.51
C LYS A 52 9.98 4.45 5.83
N ALA A 53 10.00 5.29 4.79
CA ALA A 53 10.16 6.74 4.94
C ALA A 53 8.88 7.44 5.41
N THR A 54 7.70 6.98 4.99
CA THR A 54 6.43 7.69 5.25
C THR A 54 5.57 7.05 6.33
N ILE A 55 5.44 5.73 6.33
CA ILE A 55 4.49 5.00 7.20
C ILE A 55 5.16 4.57 8.52
N LYS A 56 6.50 4.65 8.61
CA LYS A 56 7.30 4.25 9.78
C LYS A 56 7.04 2.80 10.24
N ILE A 57 6.57 1.94 9.34
CA ILE A 57 6.49 0.50 9.58
C ILE A 57 7.86 -0.11 9.32
N ASP A 58 8.30 -1.04 10.18
CA ASP A 58 9.45 -1.87 9.88
C ASP A 58 9.12 -2.77 8.69
N VAL A 59 9.79 -2.54 7.57
CA VAL A 59 9.59 -3.30 6.33
C VAL A 59 9.92 -4.79 6.47
N ASN A 60 10.66 -5.20 7.52
CA ASN A 60 10.90 -6.61 7.82
C ASN A 60 9.65 -7.32 8.35
N GLU A 61 8.65 -6.57 8.83
CA GLU A 61 7.34 -7.07 9.26
C GLU A 61 6.35 -7.20 8.09
N LEU A 62 6.79 -6.93 6.87
CA LEU A 62 5.96 -6.96 5.67
C LEU A 62 6.27 -8.17 4.81
N ARG A 63 5.24 -8.99 4.57
CA ARG A 63 5.31 -10.09 3.62
C ARG A 63 4.63 -9.70 2.33
N LEU A 64 5.34 -9.74 1.20
CA LEU A 64 4.71 -9.60 -0.10
C LEU A 64 3.79 -10.79 -0.35
N ILE A 65 2.50 -10.53 -0.56
CA ILE A 65 1.50 -11.59 -0.78
C ILE A 65 0.92 -11.58 -2.19
N ASN A 66 0.91 -10.42 -2.85
CA ASN A 66 0.40 -10.30 -4.20
C ASN A 66 1.11 -9.18 -4.95
N LEU A 67 1.15 -9.34 -6.27
CA LEU A 67 1.79 -8.44 -7.20
C LEU A 67 0.92 -8.37 -8.46
N ALA A 68 0.51 -7.16 -8.83
CA ALA A 68 -0.35 -6.91 -9.99
C ALA A 68 0.21 -5.77 -10.84
N ASN A 69 -0.16 -5.73 -12.12
CA ASN A 69 -0.10 -4.51 -12.90
C ASN A 69 -1.47 -3.85 -12.86
N ILE A 70 -1.49 -2.56 -12.57
CA ILE A 70 -2.71 -1.75 -12.53
C ILE A 70 -2.61 -0.63 -13.55
N ASN A 71 -3.74 -0.18 -14.08
CA ASN A 71 -3.82 1.13 -14.71
C ASN A 71 -4.07 2.18 -13.62
N LEU A 72 -3.13 3.10 -13.44
CA LEU A 72 -3.29 4.22 -12.52
C LEU A 72 -3.11 5.52 -13.29
N GLU A 73 -4.20 6.26 -13.48
CA GLU A 73 -4.21 7.55 -14.21
C GLU A 73 -3.70 7.42 -15.66
N GLY A 74 -3.94 6.29 -16.32
CA GLY A 74 -3.51 6.03 -17.71
C GLY A 74 -2.12 5.40 -17.82
N GLU A 75 -1.43 5.16 -16.71
CA GLU A 75 -0.10 4.54 -16.67
C GLU A 75 -0.18 3.10 -16.15
N ASN A 76 0.55 2.18 -16.79
CA ASN A 76 0.76 0.84 -16.26
C ASN A 76 1.75 0.88 -15.09
N VAL A 77 1.25 0.60 -13.90
CA VAL A 77 2.00 0.69 -12.64
C VAL A 77 2.08 -0.69 -12.00
N SER A 78 3.28 -1.08 -11.55
CA SER A 78 3.41 -2.27 -10.70
C SER A 78 2.86 -1.97 -9.31
N PHE A 79 1.95 -2.82 -8.85
CA PHE A 79 1.24 -2.71 -7.59
C PHE A 79 1.57 -3.87 -6.67
N PHE A 80 2.07 -3.54 -5.48
CA PHE A 80 2.52 -4.50 -4.48
C PHE A 80 1.55 -4.53 -3.29
N VAL A 81 1.07 -5.72 -2.94
CA VAL A 81 0.23 -5.92 -1.74
C VAL A 81 1.05 -6.65 -0.69
N PHE A 82 1.26 -6.01 0.45
CA PHE A 82 1.97 -6.58 1.58
C PHE A 82 1.01 -6.94 2.69
N GLN A 83 1.23 -8.06 3.37
CA GLN A 83 0.59 -8.35 4.63
C GLN A 83 1.55 -7.99 5.77
N TRP A 84 1.06 -7.21 6.74
CA TRP A 84 1.75 -6.97 7.98
C TRP A 84 1.65 -8.20 8.88
N SER A 85 2.77 -8.63 9.48
CA SER A 85 2.82 -9.67 10.51
C SER A 85 1.71 -9.51 11.55
N GLU A 86 1.23 -10.64 12.07
CA GLU A 86 0.25 -10.67 13.16
C GLU A 86 0.91 -10.24 14.48
N HIS A 87 0.26 -9.31 15.18
CA HIS A 87 0.68 -8.76 16.47
C HIS A 87 -0.51 -8.71 17.45
N PRO A 88 -0.28 -8.52 18.76
CA PRO A 88 -1.34 -8.21 19.71
C PRO A 88 -2.13 -6.96 19.32
N ALA A 89 -3.39 -6.89 19.76
CA ALA A 89 -4.30 -5.80 19.46
C ALA A 89 -3.75 -4.42 19.85
N GLU A 90 -3.04 -4.34 20.97
CA GLU A 90 -2.48 -3.12 21.54
C GLU A 90 -1.35 -2.55 20.67
N PHE A 91 -0.57 -3.41 20.03
CA PHE A 91 0.49 -3.00 19.10
C PHE A 91 -0.09 -2.22 17.92
N TYR A 92 -1.18 -2.72 17.33
CA TYR A 92 -1.83 -2.03 16.23
C TYR A 92 -2.47 -0.72 16.69
N ASP A 93 -3.09 -0.66 17.87
CA ASP A 93 -3.71 0.58 18.37
C ASP A 93 -2.69 1.74 18.45
N GLU A 94 -1.48 1.49 18.93
CA GLU A 94 -0.39 2.48 18.96
C GLU A 94 0.09 2.84 17.55
N GLN A 95 0.39 1.82 16.73
CA GLN A 95 0.94 2.04 15.40
C GLN A 95 -0.03 2.78 14.47
N LEU A 96 -1.33 2.48 14.55
CA LEU A 96 -2.35 3.13 13.72
C LEU A 96 -2.46 4.63 14.02
N GLN A 97 -2.22 5.06 15.26
CA GLN A 97 -2.16 6.48 15.61
C GLN A 97 -0.97 7.17 14.93
N ILE A 98 0.22 6.56 14.99
CA ILE A 98 1.44 7.08 14.36
C ILE A 98 1.26 7.19 12.84
N ILE A 99 0.62 6.20 12.22
CA ILE A 99 0.37 6.18 10.78
C ILE A 99 -0.60 7.29 10.36
N ALA A 100 -1.62 7.57 11.20
CA ALA A 100 -2.57 8.65 10.99
C ALA A 100 -1.90 10.03 10.94
N GLU A 101 -0.86 10.26 11.76
CA GLU A 101 -0.08 11.51 11.73
C GLU A 101 0.64 11.74 10.40
N SER A 102 0.97 10.67 9.66
CA SER A 102 1.57 10.74 8.33
C SER A 102 0.53 10.96 7.21
N GLY A 103 -0.76 11.11 7.52
CA GLY A 103 -1.84 11.29 6.55
C GLY A 103 -2.32 9.97 5.90
N TYR A 104 -1.94 8.83 6.48
CA TYR A 104 -2.36 7.51 6.02
C TYR A 104 -3.31 6.88 7.03
N ARG A 105 -4.15 5.97 6.56
CA ARG A 105 -4.96 5.13 7.43
C ARG A 105 -5.16 3.77 6.81
N PHE A 106 -5.58 2.82 7.62
CA PHE A 106 -6.18 1.61 7.12
C PHE A 106 -7.69 1.85 6.94
N ALA A 107 -8.20 1.41 5.79
CA ALA A 107 -9.60 1.53 5.43
C ALA A 107 -10.15 0.16 5.02
N ASN A 108 -11.41 -0.08 5.38
CA ASN A 108 -12.10 -1.29 4.99
C ASN A 108 -12.30 -1.31 3.46
N PRO A 109 -12.26 -2.47 2.79
CA PRO A 109 -12.54 -2.57 1.35
C PRO A 109 -13.82 -1.87 0.91
N SER A 110 -14.87 -1.91 1.73
CA SER A 110 -16.14 -1.23 1.42
C SER A 110 -16.03 0.30 1.37
N GLU A 111 -15.09 0.89 2.11
CA GLU A 111 -14.83 2.35 2.10
C GLU A 111 -14.03 2.79 0.87
N ILE A 112 -13.29 1.88 0.24
CA ILE A 112 -12.36 2.17 -0.85
C ILE A 112 -12.78 1.52 -2.18
N THR A 113 -14.05 1.13 -2.30
CA THR A 113 -14.59 0.46 -3.49
C THR A 113 -14.23 1.20 -4.79
N GLU A 114 -14.43 2.52 -4.84
CA GLU A 114 -14.09 3.33 -6.03
C GLU A 114 -12.58 3.34 -6.33
N LEU A 115 -11.74 3.30 -5.30
CA LEU A 115 -10.29 3.18 -5.50
C LEU A 115 -9.95 1.80 -6.05
N LEU A 116 -10.56 0.74 -5.52
CA LEU A 116 -10.35 -0.63 -6.00
C LEU A 116 -10.85 -0.82 -7.44
N ASP A 117 -11.98 -0.20 -7.81
CA ASP A 117 -12.52 -0.23 -9.18
C ASP A 117 -11.57 0.45 -10.18
N LYS A 118 -10.87 1.50 -9.76
CA LYS A 118 -9.84 2.19 -10.56
C LYS A 118 -8.58 1.33 -10.72
N LEU A 119 -8.34 0.36 -9.84
CA LEU A 119 -7.24 -0.59 -9.96
C LEU A 119 -7.66 -1.70 -10.94
N GLU A 120 -7.79 -1.35 -12.22
CA GLU A 120 -7.99 -2.35 -13.27
C GLU A 120 -6.77 -3.28 -13.30
N VAL A 121 -6.94 -4.53 -12.86
CA VAL A 121 -5.87 -5.53 -12.91
C VAL A 121 -5.63 -5.90 -14.37
N THR A 122 -4.58 -5.36 -14.97
CA THR A 122 -4.25 -5.56 -16.39
C THR A 122 -3.41 -6.80 -16.64
N GLY A 123 -2.95 -7.49 -15.58
CA GLY A 123 -2.25 -8.78 -15.67
C GLY A 123 -1.30 -9.05 -14.49
N VAL A 124 -0.54 -10.16 -14.60
CA VAL A 124 0.53 -10.52 -13.65
C VAL A 124 1.85 -9.88 -14.12
N PRO A 125 2.55 -9.09 -13.29
CA PRO A 125 3.78 -8.42 -13.68
C PRO A 125 4.97 -9.36 -13.89
N HIS A 126 5.78 -9.02 -14.89
CA HIS A 126 7.06 -9.65 -15.17
C HIS A 126 8.17 -8.99 -14.35
N LEU A 127 8.78 -9.76 -13.45
CA LEU A 127 9.96 -9.37 -12.68
C LEU A 127 11.19 -9.53 -13.59
N ASN A 128 11.50 -8.50 -14.40
CA ASN A 128 12.75 -8.42 -15.15
C ASN A 128 13.76 -7.52 -14.44
#